data_AF-A0A3N6BS94-F1
#
_entry.id   AF-A0A3N6BS94-F1
#
_cell.length_a   1.000
_cell.length_b   1.000
_cell.length_c   1.000
_cell.angle_alpha   90.00
_cell.angle_beta   90.00
_cell.angle_gamma   90.00
#
_symmetry.space_group_name_H-M   'P 1'
#
loop_
_entity.id
_entity.type
_entity.pdbx_description
1 polymer ?
#
loop_
_entity_poly.entity_id
_entity_poly.type
_entity_poly.pdbx_seq_one_letter_code
_entity_poly.pdbx_strand_id
1 'polypeptide(L)'
;MIVREESLVIRNVICVEEIIPHEEWYLPALSLRRNLVNKDIYYTSPVTFKAEEMKNEPAFGKYSYYVGINTEVEVGDDADFKQLEYLEISPAIYVRCAEIDELEEAYTLLRTYAKENNLMIEEPFYHVCFDAFDHVIMDIYAQVKEG
;
A
#
# COMPACT_ATOMS: atom_id res chain seq x y z
N MET A 1 13.50 8.52 -11.47
CA MET A 1 13.25 7.79 -10.20
C MET A 1 14.56 7.55 -9.43
N ILE A 2 14.54 7.57 -8.09
CA ILE A 2 15.72 7.32 -7.22
C ILE A 2 15.29 6.38 -6.09
N VAL A 3 16.07 5.32 -5.81
CA VAL A 3 15.82 4.40 -4.69
C VAL A 3 16.31 5.01 -3.38
N ARG A 4 15.52 4.86 -2.32
CA ARG A 4 15.80 5.31 -0.97
C ARG A 4 15.64 4.15 0.00
N GLU A 5 16.52 4.06 0.99
CA GLU A 5 16.40 3.11 2.10
C GLU A 5 15.69 3.81 3.27
N GLU A 6 14.41 3.53 3.45
CA GLU A 6 13.59 4.14 4.51
C GLU A 6 12.44 3.20 4.84
N SER A 7 12.17 3.02 6.14
CA SER A 7 11.05 2.22 6.61
C SER A 7 9.79 3.07 6.74
N LEU A 8 8.63 2.45 6.56
CA LEU A 8 7.34 3.08 6.79
C LEU A 8 6.61 2.40 7.94
N VAL A 9 6.18 3.19 8.93
CA VAL A 9 5.35 2.72 10.05
C VAL A 9 4.11 3.59 10.13
N ILE A 10 2.94 2.97 10.07
CA ILE A 10 1.64 3.62 10.25
C ILE A 10 0.98 3.01 11.48
N ARG A 11 0.44 3.84 12.38
CA ARG A 11 -0.27 3.40 13.60
C ARG A 11 -1.78 3.46 13.40
N ASN A 12 -2.52 2.68 14.19
CA ASN A 12 -3.99 2.65 14.19
C ASN A 12 -4.55 2.47 12.78
N VAL A 13 -4.24 1.33 12.16
CA VAL A 13 -4.45 1.12 10.73
C VAL A 13 -5.74 0.36 10.49
N ILE A 14 -6.67 0.94 9.74
CA ILE A 14 -7.78 0.18 9.16
C ILE A 14 -7.25 -0.63 7.97
N CYS A 15 -7.56 -1.93 7.96
CA CYS A 15 -7.21 -2.88 6.92
C CYS A 15 -8.49 -3.45 6.29
N VAL A 16 -8.57 -3.38 4.96
CA VAL A 16 -9.64 -4.00 4.15
C VAL A 16 -9.00 -4.92 3.12
N GLU A 17 -9.52 -6.13 2.98
CA GLU A 17 -9.09 -7.09 1.96
C GLU A 17 -10.21 -7.35 0.96
N GLU A 18 -9.91 -7.27 -0.33
CA GLU A 18 -10.88 -7.47 -1.41
C GLU A 18 -10.29 -8.36 -2.49
N ILE A 19 -11.15 -9.15 -3.15
CA ILE A 19 -10.84 -9.79 -4.43
C ILE A 19 -11.57 -8.99 -5.50
N ILE A 20 -10.82 -8.29 -6.35
CA ILE A 20 -11.38 -7.30 -7.27
C ILE A 20 -10.67 -7.37 -8.63
N PRO A 21 -11.34 -7.04 -9.75
CA PRO A 21 -10.67 -6.91 -11.03
C PRO A 21 -9.51 -5.91 -10.97
N HIS A 22 -8.41 -6.21 -11.65
CA HIS A 22 -7.26 -5.29 -11.68
C HIS A 22 -7.62 -3.92 -12.21
N GLU A 23 -8.61 -3.78 -13.12
CA GLU A 23 -9.05 -2.48 -13.63
C GLU A 23 -9.82 -1.63 -12.61
N GLU A 24 -10.29 -2.24 -11.52
CA GLU A 24 -11.11 -1.62 -10.47
C GLU A 24 -10.34 -1.40 -9.16
N TRP A 25 -9.03 -1.67 -9.13
CA TRP A 25 -8.17 -1.63 -7.94
C TRP A 25 -8.27 -0.31 -7.14
N TYR A 26 -8.57 0.81 -7.79
CA TYR A 26 -8.60 2.11 -7.14
C TYR A 26 -9.92 2.36 -6.38
N LEU A 27 -10.99 1.60 -6.66
CA LEU A 27 -12.32 1.85 -6.08
C LEU A 27 -12.35 1.69 -4.55
N PRO A 28 -11.78 0.63 -3.94
CA PRO A 28 -11.76 0.50 -2.48
C PRO A 28 -10.91 1.59 -1.83
N ALA A 29 -9.80 1.99 -2.44
CA ALA A 29 -8.99 3.11 -1.96
C ALA A 29 -9.77 4.44 -1.94
N LEU A 30 -10.53 4.74 -3.01
CA LEU A 30 -11.41 5.91 -3.06
C LEU A 30 -12.56 5.83 -2.05
N SER A 31 -13.17 4.66 -1.88
CA SER A 31 -14.22 4.40 -0.91
C SER A 31 -13.72 4.61 0.52
N LEU A 32 -12.57 4.02 0.85
CA LEU A 32 -11.92 4.13 2.14
C LEU A 32 -11.66 5.56 2.52
N ARG A 33 -11.28 6.43 1.57
CA ARG A 33 -11.08 7.89 1.77
C ARG A 33 -12.37 8.69 2.01
N ARG A 34 -13.52 8.16 1.60
CA ARG A 34 -14.82 8.87 1.72
C ARG A 34 -15.59 8.49 2.98
N ASN A 35 -15.42 7.27 3.47
CA ASN A 35 -16.40 6.64 4.37
C ASN A 35 -16.05 6.63 5.87
N LEU A 36 -14.78 6.85 6.26
CA LEU A 36 -14.37 6.76 7.69
C LEU A 36 -14.28 8.12 8.39
N VAL A 37 -14.57 9.22 7.69
CA VAL A 37 -14.47 10.57 8.27
C VAL A 37 -15.77 10.95 8.97
N ASN A 38 -15.68 11.16 10.28
CA ASN A 38 -16.72 11.83 11.05
C ASN A 38 -16.08 12.87 11.99
N LYS A 39 -16.81 13.43 12.96
CA LYS A 39 -16.26 14.47 13.84
C LYS A 39 -15.06 13.99 14.69
N ASP A 40 -14.97 12.69 14.97
CA ASP A 40 -14.02 12.12 15.91
C ASP A 40 -12.97 11.22 15.24
N ILE A 41 -13.25 10.75 14.02
CA ILE A 41 -12.38 9.86 13.23
C ILE A 41 -11.91 10.59 11.96
N TYR A 42 -10.59 10.68 11.78
CA TYR A 42 -9.97 11.23 10.58
C TYR A 42 -8.70 10.46 10.21
N TYR A 43 -8.33 10.50 8.92
CA TYR A 43 -7.13 9.82 8.43
C TYR A 43 -5.86 10.51 8.88
N THR A 44 -4.86 9.71 9.24
CA THR A 44 -3.51 10.16 9.63
C THR A 44 -2.43 9.72 8.65
N SER A 45 -2.79 8.93 7.62
CA SER A 45 -1.88 8.50 6.56
C SER A 45 -2.53 8.57 5.18
N PRO A 46 -1.72 8.58 4.10
CA PRO A 46 -2.19 8.21 2.77
C PRO A 46 -2.73 6.77 2.76
N VAL A 47 -3.58 6.48 1.77
CA VAL A 47 -3.99 5.08 1.53
C VAL A 47 -2.78 4.32 1.02
N THR A 48 -2.47 3.21 1.68
CA THR A 48 -1.44 2.27 1.26
C THR A 48 -2.11 0.99 0.78
N PHE A 49 -1.66 0.37 -0.30
CA PHE A 49 -2.20 -0.92 -0.73
C PHE A 49 -1.11 -1.86 -1.25
N LYS A 50 -1.42 -3.16 -1.26
CA LYS A 50 -0.64 -4.18 -1.96
C LYS A 50 -1.55 -5.07 -2.78
N ALA A 51 -1.02 -5.65 -3.84
CA ALA A 51 -1.75 -6.52 -4.76
C ALA A 51 -1.06 -7.88 -4.87
N GLU A 52 -1.80 -8.96 -4.63
CA GLU A 52 -1.35 -10.34 -4.81
C GLU A 52 -2.04 -10.95 -6.03
N GLU A 53 -1.23 -11.39 -7.00
CA GLU A 53 -1.71 -12.03 -8.23
C GLU A 53 -2.40 -13.37 -7.95
N MET A 54 -3.57 -13.59 -8.59
CA MET A 54 -4.32 -14.84 -8.45
C MET A 54 -3.99 -15.81 -9.58
N LYS A 55 -3.26 -16.89 -9.27
CA LYS A 55 -2.78 -17.89 -10.26
C LYS A 55 -3.85 -18.46 -11.19
N ASN A 56 -5.08 -18.62 -10.69
CA ASN A 56 -6.18 -19.24 -11.42
C ASN A 56 -7.15 -18.23 -12.07
N GLU A 57 -7.02 -16.95 -11.73
CA GLU A 57 -7.95 -15.88 -12.14
C GLU A 57 -7.16 -14.59 -12.43
N PRO A 58 -6.36 -14.54 -13.52
CA PRO A 58 -5.42 -13.45 -13.79
C PRO A 58 -6.07 -12.09 -14.11
N ALA A 59 -7.40 -12.03 -14.21
CA ALA A 59 -8.13 -10.77 -14.30
C ALA A 59 -8.37 -10.12 -12.91
N PHE A 60 -8.15 -10.89 -11.84
CA PHE A 60 -8.41 -10.50 -10.46
C PHE A 60 -7.14 -10.54 -9.63
N GLY A 61 -7.04 -9.61 -8.69
CA GLY A 61 -6.03 -9.63 -7.64
C GLY A 61 -6.68 -9.72 -6.26
N LYS A 62 -5.95 -10.28 -5.30
CA LYS A 62 -6.25 -10.05 -3.88
C LYS A 62 -5.56 -8.76 -3.46
N TYR A 63 -6.34 -7.75 -3.11
CA TYR A 63 -5.84 -6.46 -2.66
C TYR A 63 -6.00 -6.31 -1.16
N SER A 64 -4.99 -5.76 -0.49
CA SER A 64 -5.09 -5.31 0.89
C SER A 64 -4.87 -3.80 0.93
N TYR A 65 -5.82 -3.07 1.50
CA TYR A 65 -5.79 -1.62 1.65
C TYR A 65 -5.61 -1.25 3.12
N TYR A 66 -4.80 -0.24 3.37
CA TYR A 66 -4.40 0.21 4.69
C TYR A 66 -4.55 1.73 4.78
N VAL A 67 -5.18 2.21 5.86
CA VAL A 67 -5.23 3.64 6.16
C VAL A 67 -5.12 3.88 7.66
N GLY A 68 -4.17 4.73 8.06
CA GLY A 68 -4.03 5.17 9.44
C GLY A 68 -5.17 6.09 9.83
N ILE A 69 -5.68 5.92 11.04
CA ILE A 69 -6.66 6.80 11.67
C ILE A 69 -6.14 7.34 13.00
N ASN A 70 -6.75 8.40 13.51
CA ASN A 70 -6.30 9.10 14.72
C ASN A 70 -6.57 8.34 16.03
N THR A 71 -7.38 7.29 16.02
CA THR A 71 -7.84 6.59 17.21
C THR A 71 -8.09 5.11 16.98
N GLU A 72 -8.14 4.33 18.05
CA GLU A 72 -8.75 3.01 18.06
C GLU A 72 -10.27 3.14 17.88
N VAL A 73 -10.87 2.19 17.17
CA VAL A 73 -12.30 2.09 16.91
C VAL A 73 -12.79 0.71 17.31
N GLU A 74 -13.99 0.62 17.89
CA GLU A 74 -14.62 -0.66 18.14
C GLU A 74 -15.06 -1.27 16.80
N VAL A 75 -14.43 -2.38 16.44
CA VAL A 75 -14.76 -3.15 15.25
C VAL A 75 -15.73 -4.25 15.67
N GLY A 76 -16.97 -4.19 15.20
CA GLY A 76 -17.93 -5.27 15.42
C GLY A 76 -17.52 -6.54 14.67
N ASP A 77 -17.94 -7.71 15.15
CA ASP A 77 -17.59 -9.01 14.55
C ASP A 77 -18.03 -9.14 13.06
N ASP A 78 -19.05 -8.39 12.66
CA ASP A 78 -19.61 -8.36 11.29
C ASP A 78 -19.01 -7.25 10.40
N ALA A 79 -17.94 -6.57 10.84
CA ALA A 79 -17.34 -5.50 10.06
C ALA A 79 -16.47 -6.06 8.91
N ASP A 80 -16.60 -5.46 7.72
CA ASP A 80 -15.79 -5.80 6.54
C ASP A 80 -14.34 -5.27 6.61
N PHE A 81 -13.89 -4.81 7.78
CA PHE A 81 -12.57 -4.26 8.01
C PHE A 81 -12.01 -4.68 9.36
N LYS A 82 -10.69 -4.62 9.51
CA LYS A 82 -9.98 -4.86 10.77
C LYS A 82 -9.21 -3.61 11.16
N GLN A 83 -8.97 -3.42 12.45
CA GLN A 83 -7.98 -2.47 12.92
C GLN A 83 -6.71 -3.18 13.39
N LEU A 84 -5.57 -2.76 12.84
CA LEU A 84 -4.24 -3.20 13.22
C LEU A 84 -3.58 -2.12 14.08
N GLU A 85 -2.76 -2.53 15.05
CA GLU A 85 -1.96 -1.59 15.85
C GLU A 85 -0.98 -0.84 14.94
N TYR A 86 -0.28 -1.57 14.05
CA TYR A 86 0.65 -1.02 13.08
C TYR A 86 0.57 -1.71 11.72
N LEU A 87 0.83 -0.92 10.66
CA LEU A 87 1.43 -1.41 9.42
C LEU A 87 2.91 -1.02 9.45
N GLU A 88 3.80 -2.01 9.43
CA GLU A 88 5.24 -1.80 9.41
C GLU A 88 5.84 -2.42 8.14
N ILE A 89 6.51 -1.57 7.35
CA ILE A 89 7.27 -1.95 6.17
C ILE A 89 8.74 -1.65 6.48
N SER A 90 9.41 -2.63 7.09
CA SER A 90 10.74 -2.48 7.67
C SER A 90 11.48 -3.83 7.70
N PRO A 91 12.80 -3.87 7.41
CA PRO A 91 13.54 -2.86 6.64
C PRO A 91 12.93 -2.70 5.24
N ALA A 92 13.07 -1.52 4.62
CA ALA A 92 12.47 -1.27 3.32
C ALA A 92 13.30 -0.34 2.44
N ILE A 93 13.10 -0.52 1.13
CA ILE A 93 13.52 0.42 0.10
C ILE A 93 12.28 0.94 -0.63
N TYR A 94 12.33 2.16 -1.12
CA TYR A 94 11.23 2.70 -1.92
C TYR A 94 11.69 3.62 -3.03
N VAL A 95 10.79 3.84 -3.97
CA VAL A 95 10.93 4.77 -5.07
C VAL A 95 9.64 5.57 -5.22
N ARG A 96 9.76 6.87 -5.49
CA ARG A 96 8.61 7.71 -5.85
C ARG A 96 8.33 7.59 -7.34
N CYS A 97 7.13 7.15 -7.68
CA CYS A 97 6.58 7.03 -9.02
C CYS A 97 5.52 8.13 -9.23
N ALA A 98 5.73 9.00 -10.22
CA ALA A 98 4.84 10.14 -10.45
C ALA A 98 3.65 9.79 -11.35
N GLU A 99 3.79 8.77 -12.19
CA GLU A 99 2.81 8.38 -13.19
C GLU A 99 2.56 6.86 -13.14
N ILE A 100 1.33 6.43 -13.41
CA ILE A 100 0.94 5.01 -13.30
C ILE A 100 1.62 4.14 -14.37
N ASP A 101 1.91 4.70 -15.54
CA ASP A 101 2.60 4.00 -16.64
C ASP A 101 4.08 3.70 -16.33
N GLU A 102 4.68 4.39 -15.35
CA GLU A 102 6.05 4.15 -14.88
C GLU A 102 6.17 3.04 -13.81
N LEU A 103 5.06 2.39 -13.41
CA LEU A 103 5.08 1.38 -12.32
C LEU A 103 6.03 0.20 -12.59
N GLU A 104 6.05 -0.34 -13.81
CA GLU A 104 6.94 -1.46 -14.15
C GLU A 104 8.42 -1.06 -14.11
N GLU A 105 8.72 0.20 -14.48
CA GLU A 105 10.07 0.75 -14.36
C GLU A 105 10.46 0.91 -12.88
N ALA A 106 9.52 1.34 -12.03
CA ALA A 106 9.71 1.44 -10.59
C ALA A 106 10.03 0.08 -9.96
N TYR A 107 9.26 -0.97 -10.28
CA TYR A 107 9.53 -2.33 -9.80
C TYR A 107 10.89 -2.85 -10.27
N THR A 108 11.22 -2.63 -11.54
CA THR A 108 12.50 -3.05 -12.12
C THR A 108 13.67 -2.37 -11.42
N LEU A 109 13.53 -1.07 -11.12
CA LEU A 109 14.55 -0.30 -10.42
C LEU A 109 14.78 -0.82 -8.98
N LEU A 110 13.70 -1.08 -8.23
CA LEU A 110 13.79 -1.65 -6.88
C LEU A 110 14.47 -3.02 -6.87
N ARG A 111 14.07 -3.91 -7.81
CA ARG A 111 14.68 -5.24 -7.96
C ARG A 111 16.16 -5.18 -8.30
N THR A 112 16.54 -4.27 -9.21
CA THR A 112 17.94 -4.08 -9.60
C THR A 112 18.76 -3.59 -8.43
N TYR A 113 18.28 -2.58 -7.72
CA TYR A 113 18.93 -2.05 -6.53
C TYR A 113 19.10 -3.11 -5.44
N ALA A 114 18.06 -3.88 -5.15
CA ALA A 114 18.11 -4.95 -4.15
C ALA A 114 19.18 -5.99 -4.51
N LYS A 115 19.23 -6.42 -5.78
CA LYS A 115 20.23 -7.38 -6.27
C LYS A 115 21.66 -6.84 -6.15
N GLU A 116 21.89 -5.58 -6.51
CA GLU A 116 23.22 -4.94 -6.44
C GLU A 116 23.72 -4.79 -4.99
N ASN A 117 22.81 -4.70 -4.02
CA ASN A 117 23.13 -4.52 -2.60
C ASN A 117 22.94 -5.79 -1.75
N ASN A 118 22.79 -6.97 -2.38
CA ASN A 118 22.57 -8.25 -1.69
C ASN A 118 21.37 -8.24 -0.73
N LEU A 119 20.25 -7.67 -1.20
CA LEU A 119 18.96 -7.64 -0.51
C LEU A 119 17.98 -8.57 -1.23
N MET A 120 17.16 -9.27 -0.46
CA MET A 120 16.00 -10.01 -0.96
C MET A 120 14.72 -9.19 -0.76
N ILE A 121 13.94 -8.99 -1.82
CA ILE A 121 12.61 -8.35 -1.76
C ILE A 121 11.56 -9.37 -1.35
N GLU A 122 10.72 -9.00 -0.39
CA GLU A 122 9.50 -9.72 -0.05
C GLU A 122 8.33 -9.16 -0.86
N GLU A 123 7.81 -9.98 -1.77
CA GLU A 123 6.60 -9.66 -2.54
C GLU A 123 5.33 -9.81 -1.70
N PRO A 124 4.26 -9.06 -2.00
CA PRO A 124 4.18 -8.02 -3.04
C PRO A 124 4.70 -6.64 -2.58
N PHE A 125 4.91 -5.72 -3.52
CA PHE A 125 5.18 -4.31 -3.22
C PHE A 125 3.99 -3.61 -2.54
N TYR A 126 4.31 -2.62 -1.71
CA TYR A 126 3.34 -1.70 -1.12
C TYR A 126 3.33 -0.38 -1.87
N HIS A 127 2.14 0.19 -2.07
CA HIS A 127 1.89 1.39 -2.86
C HIS A 127 1.26 2.44 -1.96
N VAL A 128 1.98 3.51 -1.66
CA VAL A 128 1.50 4.61 -0.82
C VAL A 128 1.00 5.74 -1.72
N CYS A 129 -0.32 5.93 -1.80
CA CYS A 129 -0.96 6.85 -2.75
C CYS A 129 -1.14 8.25 -2.20
N PHE A 130 -0.43 9.22 -2.77
CA PHE A 130 -0.56 10.66 -2.50
C PHE A 130 -1.41 11.32 -3.58
N ASP A 131 -2.37 12.16 -3.15
CA ASP A 131 -3.09 13.05 -4.05
C ASP A 131 -2.27 14.33 -4.26
N ALA A 132 -1.84 14.56 -5.50
CA ALA A 132 -1.09 15.74 -5.88
C ALA A 132 -1.80 16.43 -7.06
N PHE A 133 -2.64 17.43 -6.76
CA PHE A 133 -3.23 18.36 -7.75
C PHE A 133 -3.73 17.66 -9.04
N ASP A 134 -4.77 16.83 -8.92
CA ASP A 134 -5.39 16.04 -10.01
C ASP A 134 -4.58 14.85 -10.55
N HIS A 135 -3.41 14.56 -9.98
CA HIS A 135 -2.59 13.38 -10.27
C HIS A 135 -2.40 12.51 -9.02
N VAL A 136 -2.19 11.21 -9.25
CA VAL A 136 -1.85 10.25 -8.19
C VAL A 136 -0.36 9.96 -8.27
N ILE A 137 0.37 10.39 -7.24
CA ILE A 137 1.79 10.04 -7.06
C ILE A 137 1.84 8.88 -6.06
N MET A 138 2.68 7.88 -6.32
CA MET A 138 2.84 6.74 -5.42
C MET A 138 4.28 6.62 -4.94
N ASP A 139 4.48 6.37 -3.65
CA ASP A 139 5.72 5.76 -3.18
C ASP A 139 5.55 4.24 -3.21
N ILE A 140 6.41 3.56 -3.97
CA ILE A 140 6.42 2.11 -4.14
C ILE A 140 7.48 1.54 -3.20
N TYR A 141 7.04 0.88 -2.14
CA TYR A 141 7.87 0.26 -1.12
C TYR A 141 8.07 -1.23 -1.41
N ALA A 142 9.30 -1.69 -1.27
CA ALA A 142 9.66 -3.10 -1.18
C ALA A 142 10.18 -3.37 0.23
N GLN A 143 9.55 -4.32 0.94
CA GLN A 143 10.14 -4.84 2.17
C GLN A 143 11.34 -5.71 1.82
N VAL A 144 12.44 -5.55 2.55
CA VAL A 144 13.70 -6.24 2.24
C VAL A 144 14.30 -6.95 3.46
N LYS A 145 15.05 -8.01 3.18
CA LYS A 145 15.88 -8.75 4.14
C LYS A 145 17.28 -8.95 3.58
N GLU A 146 18.24 -9.22 4.46
CA GLU A 146 19.59 -9.62 4.04
C GLU A 146 19.53 -10.87 3.16
N GLY A 147 20.27 -10.84 2.04
CA GLY A 147 20.36 -11.90 1.04
C GLY A 147 21.38 -12.99 1.33
#